data_AF-A0A2E5LYR9-F1
#
_entry.id   AF-A0A2E5LYR9-F1
#
_cell.length_a   1.000
_cell.length_b   1.000
_cell.length_c   1.000
_cell.angle_alpha   90.00
_cell.angle_beta   90.00
_cell.angle_gamma   90.00
#
_symmetry.space_group_name_H-M   'P 1'
#
loop_
_entity.id
_entity.type
_entity.pdbx_description
1 polymer ?
#
loop_
_entity_poly.entity_id
_entity_poly.type
_entity_poly.pdbx_seq_one_letter_code
_entity_poly.pdbx_strand_id
1 'polypeptide(L)'
;MSVDWDKTINEILAGTLACQACEALGDEMVVGYTRNPEAAEFATRCQECTDKTDCDARKLVVVCEPCANQYRVNGELMTEAGWMGIQLDECRRNLEESLDYLSTYWKEEAVIEFADMSRKLEEIDPDTFREENGWRSRMEEEYLRIHRWFRDRRLRVPDAAWRSQYVEDVIAQGYTSRLGD
;
A
#
# COMPACT_ATOMS: atom_id res chain seq x y z
N MET A 1 -16.68 8.05 -35.51
CA MET A 1 -16.17 8.47 -34.19
C MET A 1 -17.00 7.76 -33.15
N SER A 2 -16.47 6.75 -32.46
CA SER A 2 -17.11 6.25 -31.24
C SER A 2 -16.56 7.08 -30.08
N VAL A 3 -17.45 7.57 -29.23
CA VAL A 3 -17.06 8.22 -27.98
C VAL A 3 -16.59 7.12 -27.05
N ASP A 4 -15.36 7.26 -26.54
CA ASP A 4 -14.83 6.41 -25.49
C ASP A 4 -15.49 6.85 -24.17
N TRP A 5 -16.58 6.16 -23.86
CA TRP A 5 -17.41 6.46 -22.69
C TRP A 5 -16.64 6.22 -21.39
N ASP A 6 -15.70 5.28 -21.33
CA ASP A 6 -14.89 5.03 -20.15
C ASP A 6 -13.92 6.19 -19.90
N LYS A 7 -13.28 6.69 -20.95
CA LYS A 7 -12.46 7.91 -20.87
C LYS A 7 -13.30 9.12 -20.46
N THR A 8 -14.49 9.26 -21.03
CA THR A 8 -15.41 10.39 -20.74
C THR A 8 -15.93 10.34 -19.31
N ILE A 9 -16.29 9.16 -18.80
CA ILE A 9 -16.73 8.95 -17.41
C ILE A 9 -15.58 9.23 -16.44
N ASN A 10 -14.36 8.73 -16.74
CA ASN A 10 -13.18 9.02 -15.94
C ASN A 10 -12.80 10.51 -15.93
N GLU A 11 -13.03 11.24 -17.02
CA GLU A 11 -12.86 12.69 -17.09
C GLU A 11 -13.94 13.45 -16.32
N ILE A 12 -15.20 12.97 -16.32
CA ILE A 12 -16.30 13.56 -15.56
C ILE A 12 -16.14 13.35 -14.05
N LEU A 13 -15.64 12.17 -13.65
CA LEU A 13 -15.38 11.81 -12.26
C LEU A 13 -13.96 12.15 -11.80
N ALA A 14 -13.14 12.78 -12.66
CA ALA A 14 -11.78 13.15 -12.32
C ALA A 14 -11.77 14.11 -11.14
N GLY A 15 -11.09 13.74 -10.05
CA GLY A 15 -11.03 14.53 -8.83
C GLY A 15 -12.17 14.27 -7.83
N THR A 16 -13.14 13.41 -8.17
CA THR A 16 -14.18 12.98 -7.24
C THR A 16 -13.78 11.66 -6.57
N LEU A 17 -13.74 11.65 -5.24
CA LEU A 17 -13.51 10.47 -4.43
C LEU A 17 -14.84 9.80 -4.07
N ALA A 18 -14.80 8.47 -3.92
CA ALA A 18 -15.90 7.69 -3.39
C ALA A 18 -15.59 7.22 -1.97
N CYS A 19 -16.54 7.40 -1.05
CA CYS A 19 -16.47 6.83 0.29
C CYS A 19 -16.46 5.31 0.19
N GLN A 20 -15.43 4.67 0.75
CA GLN A 20 -15.29 3.20 0.68
C GLN A 20 -16.39 2.46 1.47
N ALA A 21 -17.01 3.11 2.45
CA ALA A 21 -18.02 2.51 3.30
C ALA A 21 -19.45 2.64 2.76
N CYS A 22 -19.78 3.76 2.11
CA CYS A 22 -21.17 4.06 1.68
C CYS A 22 -21.30 4.57 0.25
N GLU A 23 -20.20 4.59 -0.52
CA GLU A 23 -20.14 4.98 -1.94
C GLU A 23 -20.52 6.43 -2.24
N ALA A 24 -20.76 7.25 -1.21
CA ALA A 24 -20.99 8.68 -1.38
C ALA A 24 -19.81 9.35 -2.10
N LEU A 25 -20.13 10.21 -3.07
CA LEU A 25 -19.15 10.94 -3.87
C LEU A 25 -18.85 12.32 -3.26
N GLY A 26 -17.61 12.77 -3.37
CA GLY A 26 -17.19 14.11 -2.94
C GLY A 26 -15.79 14.47 -3.42
N ASP A 27 -15.51 15.76 -3.56
CA ASP A 27 -14.20 16.26 -4.00
C ASP A 27 -13.11 16.10 -2.93
N GLU A 28 -13.53 16.05 -1.66
CA GLU A 28 -12.69 15.76 -0.52
C GLU A 28 -13.31 14.66 0.34
N MET A 29 -12.45 13.82 0.92
CA MET A 29 -12.82 12.75 1.85
C MET A 29 -11.88 12.74 3.04
N VAL A 30 -12.37 12.21 4.17
CA VAL A 30 -11.51 11.93 5.32
C VAL A 30 -10.66 10.72 5.00
N VAL A 31 -9.36 10.93 4.95
CA VAL A 31 -8.36 9.88 4.79
C VAL A 31 -7.62 9.73 6.10
N GLY A 32 -7.61 8.51 6.61
CA GLY A 32 -6.93 8.25 7.86
C GLY A 32 -7.05 6.81 8.29
N TYR A 33 -6.74 6.58 9.56
CA TYR A 33 -6.62 5.24 10.08
C TYR A 33 -7.63 4.96 11.18
N THR A 34 -8.11 3.73 11.21
CA THR A 34 -8.95 3.22 12.29
C THR A 34 -8.51 1.81 12.70
N ARG A 35 -8.78 1.45 13.95
CA ARG A 35 -8.70 0.07 14.43
C ARG A 35 -10.07 -0.58 14.58
N ASN A 36 -11.14 0.09 14.14
CA ASN A 36 -12.47 -0.50 14.13
C ASN A 36 -12.46 -1.77 13.25
N PRO A 37 -12.83 -2.96 13.77
CA PRO A 37 -12.84 -4.20 13.00
C PRO A 37 -13.75 -4.14 11.78
N GLU A 38 -14.90 -3.46 11.87
CA GLU A 38 -15.87 -3.33 10.77
C GLU A 38 -15.27 -2.65 9.53
N ALA A 39 -14.22 -1.84 9.70
CA ALA A 39 -13.53 -1.21 8.59
C ALA A 39 -12.75 -2.21 7.71
N ALA A 40 -12.54 -3.45 8.16
CA ALA A 40 -11.88 -4.48 7.35
C ALA A 40 -12.66 -4.83 6.07
N GLU A 41 -13.97 -4.60 6.07
CA GLU A 41 -14.83 -4.86 4.91
C GLU A 41 -14.53 -3.94 3.74
N PHE A 42 -14.13 -2.70 4.02
CA PHE A 42 -13.93 -1.67 3.00
C PHE A 42 -12.52 -1.09 2.91
N ALA A 43 -11.64 -1.39 3.87
CA ALA A 43 -10.24 -0.99 3.80
C ALA A 43 -9.51 -1.74 2.67
N THR A 44 -8.93 -1.01 1.72
CA THR A 44 -8.29 -1.54 0.51
C THR A 44 -7.30 -2.67 0.79
N ARG A 45 -6.48 -2.54 1.83
CA ARG A 45 -5.45 -3.52 2.21
C ARG A 45 -6.02 -4.77 2.89
N CYS A 46 -7.22 -4.70 3.44
CA CYS A 46 -7.87 -5.82 4.13
C CYS A 46 -8.87 -6.57 3.25
N GLN A 47 -9.16 -6.10 2.03
CA GLN A 47 -10.15 -6.73 1.16
C GLN A 47 -9.80 -8.19 0.83
N GLU A 48 -8.51 -8.49 0.67
CA GLU A 48 -7.99 -9.81 0.31
C GLU A 48 -7.58 -10.66 1.53
N CYS A 49 -7.80 -10.19 2.76
CA CYS A 49 -7.48 -10.98 3.96
C CYS A 49 -8.42 -12.19 4.08
N THR A 50 -7.83 -13.37 4.27
CA THR A 50 -8.55 -14.66 4.42
C THR A 50 -9.38 -14.72 5.71
N ASP A 51 -8.92 -14.06 6.78
CA ASP A 51 -9.65 -13.91 8.03
C ASP A 51 -9.67 -12.43 8.45
N LYS A 52 -10.88 -11.87 8.55
CA LYS A 52 -11.11 -10.49 9.00
C LYS A 52 -11.70 -10.44 10.41
N THR A 53 -12.02 -11.61 10.97
CA THR A 53 -12.59 -11.74 12.31
C THR A 53 -11.56 -11.24 13.33
N ASP A 54 -11.98 -10.33 14.20
CA ASP A 54 -11.11 -9.73 15.22
C ASP A 54 -9.80 -9.10 14.68
N CYS A 55 -9.79 -8.65 13.42
CA CYS A 55 -8.66 -7.94 12.84
C CYS A 55 -8.43 -6.62 13.59
N ASP A 56 -7.42 -6.58 14.47
CA ASP A 56 -7.05 -5.40 15.27
C ASP A 56 -6.03 -4.50 14.55
N ALA A 57 -5.58 -4.92 13.37
CA ALA A 57 -4.67 -4.17 12.52
C ALA A 57 -5.21 -2.78 12.23
N ARG A 58 -4.30 -1.81 12.16
CA ARG A 58 -4.60 -0.43 11.78
C ARG A 58 -4.95 -0.41 10.28
N LYS A 59 -6.10 0.16 9.93
CA LYS A 59 -6.63 0.17 8.58
C LYS A 59 -6.65 1.59 8.03
N LEU A 60 -5.95 1.81 6.92
CA LEU A 60 -6.04 3.05 6.14
C LEU A 60 -7.33 3.03 5.30
N VAL A 61 -8.16 4.06 5.43
CA VAL A 61 -9.47 4.15 4.76
C VAL A 61 -9.72 5.54 4.18
N VAL A 62 -10.58 5.60 3.16
CA VAL A 62 -11.12 6.83 2.56
C VAL A 62 -12.63 6.85 2.74
N VAL A 63 -13.12 7.78 3.55
CA VAL A 63 -14.55 7.84 3.89
C VAL A 63 -15.05 9.27 3.97
N CYS A 64 -16.36 9.47 3.79
CA CYS A 64 -17.00 10.76 4.05
C CYS A 64 -17.02 11.07 5.55
N GLU A 65 -17.19 12.34 5.94
CA GLU A 65 -17.18 12.74 7.37
C GLU A 65 -18.18 11.96 8.25
N PRO A 66 -19.43 11.66 7.82
CA PRO A 66 -20.33 10.82 8.61
C PRO A 66 -19.77 9.43 8.91
N CYS A 67 -19.21 8.77 7.89
CA CYS A 67 -18.58 7.46 8.06
C CYS A 67 -17.29 7.56 8.88
N ALA A 68 -16.51 8.63 8.73
CA ALA A 68 -15.32 8.88 9.56
C ALA A 68 -15.68 8.90 11.05
N ASN A 69 -16.77 9.59 11.41
CA ASN A 69 -17.26 9.65 12.78
C ASN A 69 -17.77 8.27 13.26
N GLN A 70 -18.61 7.60 12.45
CA GLN A 70 -19.14 6.27 12.76
C GLN A 70 -18.03 5.24 13.02
N TYR A 71 -17.04 5.18 12.14
CA TYR A 71 -15.95 4.20 12.22
C TYR A 71 -14.74 4.69 13.02
N ARG A 72 -14.85 5.86 13.67
CA ARG A 72 -13.79 6.48 14.50
C ARG A 72 -12.46 6.60 13.77
N VAL A 73 -12.50 7.09 12.54
CA VAL A 73 -11.33 7.30 11.69
C VAL A 73 -10.56 8.51 12.20
N ASN A 74 -9.30 8.29 12.57
CA ASN A 74 -8.35 9.37 12.85
C ASN A 74 -7.67 9.77 11.54
N GLY A 75 -8.13 10.86 10.94
CA GLY A 75 -7.72 11.29 9.60
C GLY A 75 -7.92 12.76 9.34
N GLU A 76 -7.57 13.17 8.13
CA GLU A 76 -7.68 14.55 7.65
C GLU A 76 -8.53 14.58 6.38
N LEU A 77 -9.26 15.68 6.20
CA LEU A 77 -10.02 15.93 4.98
C LEU A 77 -9.04 16.29 3.86
N MET A 78 -9.09 15.57 2.74
CA MET A 78 -8.18 15.78 1.62
C MET A 78 -8.76 15.40 0.27
N THR A 79 -8.15 15.93 -0.78
CA THR A 79 -8.48 15.67 -2.20
C THR A 79 -7.92 14.33 -2.69
N GLU A 80 -8.29 13.93 -3.92
CA GLU A 80 -7.73 12.75 -4.61
C GLU A 80 -6.18 12.78 -4.62
N ALA A 81 -5.57 13.94 -4.85
CA ALA A 81 -4.11 14.08 -4.83
C ALA A 81 -3.49 13.86 -3.45
N GLY A 82 -4.16 14.34 -2.39
CA GLY A 82 -3.73 14.07 -1.01
C GLY A 82 -3.80 12.58 -0.69
N TRP A 83 -4.94 11.94 -1.00
CA TRP A 83 -5.14 10.51 -0.85
C TRP A 83 -4.05 9.69 -1.56
N MET A 84 -3.78 10.01 -2.83
CA MET A 84 -2.75 9.32 -3.61
C MET A 84 -1.35 9.52 -3.03
N GLY A 85 -1.09 10.64 -2.36
CA GLY A 85 0.13 10.89 -1.61
C GLY A 85 0.25 9.96 -0.40
N ILE A 86 -0.82 9.79 0.37
CA ILE A 86 -0.86 8.86 1.51
C ILE A 86 -0.74 7.41 1.04
N GLN A 87 -1.38 7.02 -0.07
CA GLN A 87 -1.23 5.69 -0.66
C GLN A 87 0.21 5.39 -1.10
N LEU A 88 0.89 6.39 -1.69
CA LEU A 88 2.29 6.26 -2.06
C LEU A 88 3.15 6.00 -0.82
N ASP A 89 2.92 6.75 0.24
CA ASP A 89 3.67 6.63 1.49
C ASP A 89 3.40 5.29 2.20
N GLU A 90 2.16 4.83 2.23
CA GLU A 90 1.79 3.52 2.75
C GLU A 90 2.48 2.40 1.96
N CYS A 91 2.51 2.51 0.63
CA CYS A 91 3.20 1.55 -0.23
C CYS A 91 4.71 1.50 0.05
N ARG A 92 5.35 2.65 0.27
CA ARG A 92 6.77 2.73 0.65
C ARG A 92 7.05 2.02 1.97
N ARG A 93 6.26 2.31 3.00
CA ARG A 93 6.42 1.69 4.33
C ARG A 93 6.27 0.17 4.25
N ASN A 94 5.28 -0.34 3.51
CA ASN A 94 5.13 -1.77 3.29
C ASN A 94 6.32 -2.39 2.53
N LEU A 95 6.90 -1.68 1.56
CA LEU A 95 8.08 -2.15 0.83
C LEU A 95 9.33 -2.19 1.73
N GLU A 96 9.50 -1.21 2.60
CA GLU A 96 10.56 -1.17 3.61
C GLU A 96 10.41 -2.29 4.63
N GLU A 97 9.21 -2.49 5.18
CA GLU A 97 8.88 -3.57 6.11
C GLU A 97 9.12 -4.95 5.48
N SER A 98 8.72 -5.14 4.23
CA SER A 98 8.98 -6.39 3.50
C SER A 98 10.47 -6.64 3.27
N LEU A 99 11.26 -5.59 2.99
CA LEU A 99 12.70 -5.72 2.84
C LEU A 99 13.40 -6.01 4.17
N ASP A 100 12.97 -5.38 5.25
CA ASP A 100 13.44 -5.67 6.61
C ASP A 100 13.12 -7.12 7.00
N TYR A 101 11.91 -7.59 6.66
CA TYR A 101 11.53 -8.98 6.87
C TYR A 101 12.49 -9.91 6.15
N LEU A 102 12.66 -9.77 4.83
CA LEU A 102 13.52 -10.62 4.02
C LEU A 102 15.00 -10.63 4.48
N SER A 103 15.49 -9.51 5.00
CA SER A 103 16.90 -9.35 5.37
C SER A 103 17.23 -9.87 6.77
N THR A 104 16.40 -9.54 7.76
CA THR A 104 16.80 -9.68 9.17
C THR A 104 15.69 -10.18 10.10
N TYR A 105 14.46 -9.68 9.96
CA TYR A 105 13.42 -9.91 10.99
C TYR A 105 13.08 -11.39 11.20
N TRP A 106 13.00 -12.20 10.14
CA TRP A 106 12.69 -13.64 10.26
C TRP A 106 13.69 -14.39 11.16
N LYS A 107 14.93 -13.88 11.31
CA LYS A 107 15.97 -14.49 12.14
C LYS A 107 15.69 -14.36 13.63
N GLU A 108 14.81 -13.43 14.02
CA GLU A 108 14.41 -13.20 15.40
C GLU A 108 13.27 -14.12 15.85
N GLU A 109 12.69 -14.90 14.93
CA GLU A 109 11.61 -15.83 15.25
C GLU A 109 12.12 -16.95 16.16
N ALA A 110 11.37 -17.24 17.24
CA ALA A 110 11.78 -18.18 18.29
C ALA A 110 11.99 -19.63 17.81
N VAL A 111 11.54 -19.95 16.60
CA VAL A 111 11.66 -21.27 15.98
C VAL A 111 12.95 -21.44 15.15
N ILE A 112 13.71 -20.36 14.93
CA ILE A 112 14.94 -20.39 14.13
C ILE A 112 16.13 -20.80 15.01
N GLU A 113 16.83 -21.84 14.56
CA GLU A 113 18.04 -22.32 15.23
C GLU A 113 19.22 -21.35 15.03
N PHE A 114 20.08 -21.22 16.05
CA PHE A 114 21.20 -20.26 16.02
C PHE A 114 22.15 -20.46 14.82
N ALA A 115 22.34 -21.72 14.38
CA ALA A 115 23.18 -22.02 13.22
C ALA A 115 22.60 -21.46 11.90
N ASP A 116 21.28 -21.37 11.81
CA ASP A 116 20.55 -20.94 10.63
C ASP A 116 20.45 -19.41 10.51
N MET A 117 20.67 -18.66 11.60
CA MET A 117 20.67 -17.18 11.58
C MET A 117 21.68 -16.55 10.60
N SER A 118 22.72 -17.29 10.21
CA SER A 118 23.74 -16.84 9.25
C SER A 118 23.35 -17.04 7.78
N ARG A 119 22.31 -17.82 7.51
CA ARG A 119 21.85 -18.16 6.16
C ARG A 119 20.80 -17.16 5.68
N LYS A 120 20.41 -17.28 4.41
CA LYS A 120 19.32 -16.49 3.80
C LYS A 120 17.97 -17.18 4.01
N LEU A 121 16.88 -16.40 4.04
CA LEU A 121 15.52 -16.95 4.14
C LEU A 121 15.23 -17.94 3.01
N GLU A 122 15.63 -17.62 1.78
CA GLU A 122 15.49 -18.49 0.60
C GLU A 122 16.09 -19.90 0.80
N GLU A 123 17.08 -20.05 1.68
CA GLU A 123 17.72 -21.35 1.94
C GLU A 123 17.06 -22.14 3.07
N ILE A 124 16.33 -21.47 3.96
CA ILE A 124 15.73 -22.05 5.17
C ILE A 124 14.26 -22.29 4.96
N ASP A 125 13.56 -21.28 4.45
CA ASP A 125 12.15 -21.35 4.08
C ASP A 125 11.95 -20.77 2.67
N PRO A 126 12.17 -21.58 1.63
CA PRO A 126 12.02 -21.15 0.24
C PRO A 126 10.57 -20.80 -0.11
N ASP A 127 9.58 -21.29 0.63
CA ASP A 127 8.17 -21.05 0.37
C ASP A 127 7.77 -19.69 0.94
N THR A 128 8.10 -19.40 2.21
CA THR A 128 7.92 -18.06 2.79
C THR A 128 8.68 -17.01 2.00
N PHE A 129 9.93 -17.29 1.60
CA PHE A 129 10.69 -16.37 0.74
C PHE A 129 9.94 -16.05 -0.56
N ARG A 130 9.36 -17.06 -1.22
CA ARG A 130 8.63 -16.88 -2.49
C ARG A 130 7.39 -16.02 -2.29
N GLU A 131 6.67 -16.23 -1.20
CA GLU A 131 5.47 -15.46 -0.83
C GLU A 131 5.81 -14.00 -0.56
N GLU A 132 6.80 -13.74 0.29
CA GLU A 132 7.25 -12.40 0.67
C GLU A 132 7.84 -11.63 -0.52
N ASN A 133 8.72 -12.27 -1.30
CA ASN A 133 9.28 -11.65 -2.50
C ASN A 133 8.19 -11.40 -3.57
N GLY A 134 7.18 -12.27 -3.66
CA GLY A 134 6.01 -12.09 -4.50
C GLY A 134 5.12 -10.92 -4.04
N TRP A 135 4.92 -10.78 -2.73
CA TRP A 135 4.25 -9.63 -2.12
C TRP A 135 4.98 -8.33 -2.45
N ARG A 136 6.30 -8.27 -2.18
CA ARG A 136 7.15 -7.12 -2.53
C ARG A 136 7.03 -6.74 -4.00
N SER A 137 7.11 -7.72 -4.91
CA SER A 137 7.00 -7.49 -6.35
C SER A 137 5.64 -6.90 -6.77
N ARG A 138 4.54 -7.27 -6.10
CA ARG A 138 3.20 -6.67 -6.30
C ARG A 138 3.15 -5.24 -5.77
N MET A 139 3.78 -4.98 -4.63
CA MET A 139 3.88 -3.64 -4.06
C MET A 139 4.69 -2.68 -4.95
N GLU A 140 5.79 -3.15 -5.55
CA GLU A 140 6.56 -2.36 -6.51
C GLU A 140 5.73 -1.99 -7.76
N GLU A 141 4.87 -2.88 -8.25
CA GLU A 141 3.93 -2.56 -9.34
C GLU A 141 2.93 -1.48 -8.93
N GLU A 142 2.38 -1.60 -7.71
CA GLU A 142 1.47 -0.60 -7.16
C GLU A 142 2.15 0.77 -7.02
N TYR A 143 3.38 0.81 -6.51
CA TYR A 143 4.20 2.01 -6.45
C TYR A 143 4.31 2.67 -7.83
N LEU A 144 4.65 1.91 -8.88
CA LEU A 144 4.76 2.42 -10.24
C LEU A 144 3.41 2.90 -10.80
N ARG A 145 2.29 2.25 -10.44
CA ARG A 145 0.94 2.69 -10.82
C ARG A 145 0.60 4.04 -10.19
N ILE A 146 0.84 4.22 -8.90
CA ILE A 146 0.62 5.49 -8.20
C ILE A 146 1.54 6.58 -8.80
N HIS A 147 2.80 6.25 -9.06
CA HIS A 147 3.76 7.18 -9.65
C HIS A 147 3.36 7.62 -11.07
N ARG A 148 2.75 6.73 -11.88
CA ARG A 148 2.17 7.08 -13.19
C ARG A 148 0.97 8.01 -13.02
N TRP A 149 0.07 7.74 -12.08
CA TRP A 149 -1.08 8.60 -11.79
C TRP A 149 -0.65 10.06 -11.53
N PHE A 150 0.40 10.28 -10.73
CA PHE A 150 0.94 11.63 -10.48
C PHE A 150 1.48 12.28 -11.75
N ARG A 151 2.24 11.52 -12.56
CA ARG A 151 2.81 12.03 -13.82
C ARG A 151 1.76 12.40 -14.84
N ASP A 152 0.74 11.57 -15.03
CA ASP A 152 -0.34 11.79 -15.98
C ASP A 152 -1.13 13.07 -15.64
N ARG A 153 -1.25 13.38 -14.35
CA ARG A 153 -1.87 14.61 -13.82
C ARG A 153 -0.90 15.78 -13.68
N ARG A 154 0.36 15.62 -14.11
CA ARG A 154 1.44 16.64 -14.02
C ARG A 154 1.66 17.16 -12.60
N LEU A 155 1.42 16.31 -11.61
CA LEU A 155 1.65 16.61 -10.21
C LEU A 155 3.06 16.16 -9.81
N ARG A 156 3.65 16.86 -8.82
CA ARG A 156 4.93 16.45 -8.25
C ARG A 156 4.73 15.17 -7.45
N VAL A 157 5.58 14.19 -7.68
CA VAL A 157 5.64 12.99 -6.84
C VAL A 157 6.28 13.35 -5.50
N PRO A 158 5.60 13.10 -4.37
CA PRO A 158 6.18 13.30 -3.04
C PRO A 158 7.41 12.42 -2.87
N ASP A 159 8.48 12.94 -2.26
CA ASP A 159 9.72 12.21 -1.94
C ASP A 159 10.24 11.29 -3.08
N ALA A 160 10.60 11.89 -4.21
CA ALA A 160 11.08 11.15 -5.37
C ALA A 160 12.46 10.48 -5.15
N ALA A 161 13.21 10.89 -4.12
CA ALA A 161 14.53 10.33 -3.81
C ALA A 161 14.43 8.94 -3.17
N TRP A 162 13.32 8.64 -2.48
CA TRP A 162 13.07 7.35 -1.86
C TRP A 162 13.33 6.16 -2.79
N ARG A 163 12.93 6.26 -4.06
CA ARG A 163 13.03 5.15 -5.02
C ARG A 163 14.48 4.69 -5.22
N SER A 164 15.43 5.60 -5.36
CA SER A 164 16.83 5.21 -5.58
C SER A 164 17.42 4.57 -4.34
N GLN A 165 17.11 5.10 -3.16
CA GLN A 165 17.56 4.52 -1.88
C GLN A 165 17.03 3.08 -1.72
N TYR A 166 15.73 2.90 -1.92
CA TYR A 166 15.10 1.58 -1.83
C TYR A 166 15.74 0.56 -2.79
N VAL A 167 15.99 0.95 -4.04
CA VAL A 167 16.60 0.06 -5.05
C VAL A 167 18.03 -0.33 -4.64
N GLU A 168 18.83 0.63 -4.15
CA GLU A 168 20.18 0.35 -3.65
C GLU A 168 20.14 -0.67 -2.49
N ASP A 169 19.20 -0.54 -1.56
CA ASP A 169 19.05 -1.45 -0.43
C ASP A 169 18.63 -2.86 -0.88
N VAL A 170 17.69 -2.97 -1.83
CA VAL A 170 17.26 -4.26 -2.39
C VAL A 170 18.43 -4.99 -3.08
N ILE A 171 19.23 -4.27 -3.87
CA ILE A 171 20.39 -4.82 -4.59
C ILE A 171 21.50 -5.20 -3.62
N ALA A 172 21.74 -4.41 -2.58
CA ALA A 172 22.74 -4.71 -1.55
C ALA A 172 22.44 -6.04 -0.83
N GLN A 173 21.16 -6.39 -0.68
CA GLN A 173 20.71 -7.69 -0.14
C GLN A 173 20.80 -8.84 -1.17
N GLY A 174 21.13 -8.53 -2.42
CA GLY A 174 21.26 -9.48 -3.53
C GLY A 174 19.95 -9.84 -4.21
N TYR A 175 18.92 -8.99 -4.10
CA TYR A 175 17.62 -9.20 -4.73
C TYR A 175 17.43 -8.29 -5.95
N THR A 176 16.49 -8.64 -6.83
CA THR A 176 16.09 -7.82 -7.99
C THR A 176 14.91 -6.91 -7.65
N SER A 177 14.87 -5.70 -8.21
CA SER A 177 13.75 -4.77 -8.09
C SER A 177 13.14 -4.43 -9.45
N ARG A 178 11.82 -4.24 -9.50
CA ARG A 178 11.14 -3.65 -10.67
C ARG A 178 11.26 -2.14 -10.72
N LEU A 179 11.72 -1.52 -9.62
CA LEU A 179 11.91 -0.09 -9.52
C LEU A 179 13.27 0.35 -10.08
N GLY A 180 14.16 -0.56 -10.47
CA GLY A 180 15.42 -0.23 -11.11
C GLY A 180 16.44 -1.37 -11.01
N ASP A 181 17.50 -1.21 -11.80
CA ASP A 181 18.74 -2.00 -11.72
C ASP A 181 19.82 -1.21 -10.95
#